data_AF-A0A520J674-F1
#
_entry.id   AF-A0A520J674-F1
#
_cell.length_a   1.000
_cell.length_b   1.000
_cell.length_c   1.000
_cell.angle_alpha   90.00
_cell.angle_beta   90.00
_cell.angle_gamma   90.00
#
_symmetry.space_group_name_H-M   'P 1'
#
loop_
_entity.id
_entity.type
_entity.pdbx_description
1 polymer ?
#
loop_
_entity_poly.entity_id
_entity_poly.type
_entity_poly.pdbx_seq_one_letter_code
_entity_poly.pdbx_strand_id
1 'polypeptide(L)'
;MYKQVFLFLIICIIPAVLLANAGSPVVWFGVFHLFIANAAIGFWESSILEKKGFPNRLAIVIFANYVSMMVGYFLITPLVIHPRYGRDPDTTDVSIAFVLSFFATLLIEYPFFRLALRKKEQRSVVLGPFFQANITTNIVMLLIYLLFTG
;
A
#
# COMPACT_ATOMS: atom_id res chain seq x y z
N MET A 1 17.40 -30.06 19.71
CA MET A 1 17.13 -30.77 18.43
C MET A 1 15.69 -30.61 17.96
N TYR A 2 14.67 -30.99 18.74
CA TYR A 2 13.26 -30.94 18.28
C TYR A 2 12.72 -29.56 17.85
N LYS A 3 13.16 -28.47 18.48
CA LYS A 3 12.75 -27.10 18.12
C LYS A 3 13.22 -26.67 16.72
N GLN A 4 14.40 -27.11 16.30
CA GLN A 4 14.96 -26.79 14.99
C GLN A 4 14.28 -27.59 13.88
N VAL A 5 13.94 -28.85 14.16
CA VAL A 5 13.15 -29.70 13.25
C VAL A 5 11.74 -29.14 13.07
N PHE A 6 11.10 -28.67 14.15
CA PHE A 6 9.79 -28.04 14.08
C PHE A 6 9.80 -26.72 13.29
N LEU A 7 10.80 -25.87 13.51
CA LEU A 7 10.98 -24.63 12.75
C LEU A 7 11.25 -24.91 11.27
N PHE A 8 12.08 -25.91 10.97
CA PHE A 8 12.36 -26.35 9.61
C PHE A 8 11.09 -26.89 8.91
N LEU A 9 10.29 -27.70 9.61
CA LEU A 9 9.02 -28.21 9.07
C LEU A 9 8.01 -27.08 8.81
N ILE A 10 7.90 -26.08 9.71
CA ILE A 10 7.09 -24.89 9.48
C ILE A 10 7.59 -24.14 8.23
N ILE A 11 8.89 -23.92 8.11
CA ILE A 11 9.51 -23.23 6.97
C ILE A 11 9.32 -24.02 5.67
N CYS A 12 9.24 -25.36 5.70
CA CYS A 12 8.99 -26.19 4.53
C CYS A 12 7.51 -26.29 4.14
N ILE A 13 6.59 -26.13 5.09
CA ILE A 13 5.13 -26.13 4.83
C ILE A 13 4.65 -24.78 4.30
N ILE A 14 5.28 -23.66 4.70
CA ILE A 14 4.93 -22.30 4.24
C ILE A 14 4.98 -22.17 2.69
N PRO A 15 6.02 -22.65 1.98
CA PRO A 15 6.09 -22.58 0.51
C PRO A 15 5.07 -23.47 -0.19
N ALA A 16 4.71 -24.61 0.39
CA ALA A 16 3.81 -25.58 -0.26
C ALA A 16 2.39 -25.03 -0.43
N VAL A 17 1.92 -24.17 0.49
CA VAL A 17 0.62 -23.49 0.40
C VAL A 17 0.66 -22.31 -0.56
N LEU A 18 1.81 -21.60 -0.64
CA LEU A 18 2.04 -20.49 -1.58
C LEU A 18 2.14 -20.96 -3.03
N LEU A 19 2.74 -22.13 -3.29
CA LEU A 19 3.04 -22.63 -4.64
C LEU A 19 1.82 -23.13 -5.42
N ALA A 20 0.72 -23.51 -4.77
CA ALA A 20 -0.49 -24.00 -5.47
C ALA A 20 -1.19 -22.91 -6.30
N ASN A 21 -1.09 -21.64 -5.90
CA ASN A 21 -1.64 -20.48 -6.60
C ASN A 21 -0.57 -19.48 -7.10
N ALA A 22 0.72 -19.79 -6.93
CA ALA A 22 1.85 -18.93 -7.30
C ALA A 22 1.92 -18.59 -8.79
N GLY A 23 1.21 -19.33 -9.66
CA GLY A 23 1.10 -19.04 -11.08
C GLY A 23 -0.05 -18.10 -11.46
N SER A 24 -0.94 -17.74 -10.53
CA SER A 24 -2.09 -16.91 -10.86
C SER A 24 -1.69 -15.44 -11.09
N PRO A 25 -2.28 -14.76 -12.10
CA PRO A 25 -2.07 -13.33 -12.32
C PRO A 25 -2.36 -12.49 -11.07
N VAL A 26 -3.30 -12.93 -10.21
CA VAL A 26 -3.67 -12.27 -8.96
C VAL A 26 -2.51 -12.30 -7.94
N VAL A 27 -1.82 -13.43 -7.79
CA VAL A 27 -0.67 -13.54 -6.89
C VAL A 27 0.50 -12.70 -7.41
N TRP A 28 0.78 -12.76 -8.71
CA TRP A 28 1.85 -11.93 -9.31
C TRP A 28 1.54 -10.43 -9.26
N PHE A 29 0.28 -10.03 -9.44
CA PHE A 29 -0.13 -8.65 -9.24
C PHE A 29 0.05 -8.21 -7.79
N GLY A 30 -0.32 -9.06 -6.82
CA GLY A 30 -0.07 -8.81 -5.40
C GLY A 30 1.42 -8.63 -5.11
N VAL A 31 2.28 -9.53 -5.59
CA VAL A 31 3.74 -9.46 -5.43
C VAL A 31 4.33 -8.22 -6.13
N PHE A 32 3.95 -7.96 -7.38
CA PHE A 32 4.38 -6.78 -8.13
C PHE A 32 3.99 -5.49 -7.40
N HIS A 33 2.75 -5.43 -6.92
CA HIS A 33 2.26 -4.28 -6.18
C HIS A 33 3.07 -4.10 -4.89
N LEU A 34 3.23 -5.19 -4.12
CA LEU A 34 3.94 -5.21 -2.85
C LEU A 34 5.39 -4.76 -2.99
N PHE A 35 6.15 -5.23 -3.99
CA PHE A 35 7.58 -4.93 -4.09
C PHE A 35 7.94 -3.77 -5.04
N ILE A 36 7.22 -3.61 -6.15
CA ILE A 36 7.62 -2.68 -7.23
C ILE A 36 6.72 -1.45 -7.24
N ALA A 37 5.39 -1.63 -7.24
CA ALA A 37 4.47 -0.50 -7.36
C ALA A 37 4.59 0.46 -6.16
N ASN A 38 4.63 -0.05 -4.92
CA ASN A 38 4.75 0.81 -3.73
C ASN A 38 6.06 1.62 -3.71
N ALA A 39 7.16 1.02 -4.17
CA ALA A 39 8.43 1.74 -4.29
C ALA A 39 8.35 2.85 -5.34
N ALA A 40 7.72 2.58 -6.50
CA ALA A 40 7.52 3.56 -7.56
C ALA A 40 6.59 4.71 -7.12
N ILE A 41 5.51 4.40 -6.40
CA ILE A 41 4.60 5.38 -5.81
C ILE A 41 5.35 6.29 -4.84
N GLY A 42 6.06 5.71 -3.87
CA GLY A 42 6.83 6.50 -2.91
C GLY A 42 7.91 7.36 -3.58
N PHE A 43 8.52 6.89 -4.66
CA PHE A 43 9.46 7.68 -5.47
C PHE A 43 8.78 8.87 -6.16
N TRP A 44 7.60 8.68 -6.75
CA TRP A 44 6.85 9.77 -7.36
C TRP A 44 6.35 10.78 -6.34
N GLU A 45 5.85 10.35 -5.19
CA GLU A 45 5.41 11.24 -4.12
C GLU A 45 6.55 12.07 -3.56
N SER A 46 7.70 11.43 -3.32
CA SER A 46 8.95 12.13 -2.94
C SER A 46 9.32 13.18 -3.98
N SER A 47 9.25 12.84 -5.27
CA SER A 47 9.56 13.76 -6.37
C SER A 47 8.58 14.93 -6.45
N ILE A 48 7.28 14.70 -6.22
CA ILE A 48 6.26 15.76 -6.18
C ILE A 48 6.53 16.73 -5.02
N LEU A 49 6.88 16.22 -3.84
CA LEU A 49 7.26 17.04 -2.70
C LEU A 49 8.51 17.89 -3.00
N GLU A 50 9.56 17.29 -3.56
CA GLU A 50 10.80 18.02 -3.89
C GLU A 50 10.55 19.13 -4.91
N LYS A 51 9.77 18.87 -5.97
CA LYS A 51 9.36 19.88 -6.97
C LYS A 51 8.60 21.06 -6.36
N LYS A 52 7.93 20.85 -5.23
CA LYS A 52 7.22 21.90 -4.48
C LYS A 52 8.08 22.58 -3.41
N GLY A 53 9.38 22.29 -3.36
CA GLY A 53 10.29 22.87 -2.39
C GLY A 53 10.26 22.20 -1.01
N PHE A 54 9.78 20.96 -0.92
CA PHE A 54 9.77 20.15 0.31
C PHE A 54 10.85 19.05 0.23
N PRO A 55 12.14 19.39 0.45
CA PRO A 55 13.21 18.41 0.47
C PRO A 55 12.95 17.37 1.56
N ASN A 56 12.95 16.11 1.17
CA ASN A 56 12.55 15.03 2.03
C ASN A 56 13.56 13.87 1.99
N ARG A 57 13.24 12.79 2.71
CA ARG A 57 14.01 11.56 2.78
C ARG A 57 13.22 10.49 2.05
N LEU A 58 13.56 10.25 0.78
CA LEU A 58 12.92 9.28 -0.11
C LEU A 58 12.62 7.94 0.58
N ALA A 59 13.59 7.38 1.31
CA ALA A 59 13.43 6.11 2.00
C ALA A 59 12.27 6.10 3.02
N ILE A 60 12.00 7.22 3.71
CA ILE A 60 10.89 7.32 4.66
C ILE A 60 9.55 7.41 3.91
N VAL A 61 9.50 8.10 2.76
CA VAL A 61 8.30 8.18 1.92
C VAL A 61 7.95 6.81 1.35
N ILE A 62 8.93 6.09 0.79
CA ILE A 62 8.74 4.70 0.34
C ILE A 62 8.26 3.84 1.50
N PHE A 63 8.93 3.90 2.65
CA PHE A 63 8.53 3.11 3.81
C PHE A 63 7.10 3.40 4.26
N ALA A 64 6.68 4.67 4.25
CA ALA A 64 5.31 5.07 4.57
C ALA A 64 4.29 4.37 3.67
N ASN A 65 4.58 4.32 2.37
CA ASN A 65 3.70 3.71 1.38
C ASN A 65 3.58 2.18 1.54
N TYR A 66 4.68 1.51 1.89
CA TYR A 66 4.62 0.09 2.28
C TYR A 66 3.78 -0.13 3.54
N VAL A 67 3.95 0.72 4.56
CA VAL A 67 3.18 0.63 5.81
C VAL A 67 1.70 0.87 5.54
N SER A 68 1.34 1.87 4.74
CA SER A 68 -0.05 2.17 4.40
C SER A 68 -0.72 1.03 3.64
N MET A 69 -0.02 0.44 2.66
CA MET A 69 -0.51 -0.75 1.93
C MET A 69 -0.71 -1.95 2.87
N MET A 70 0.27 -2.26 3.74
CA MET A 70 0.14 -3.38 4.68
C MET A 70 -1.03 -3.19 5.65
N VAL A 71 -1.14 -2.01 6.25
CA VAL A 71 -2.23 -1.69 7.18
C VAL A 71 -3.57 -1.66 6.47
N GLY A 72 -3.64 -1.11 5.26
CA GLY A 72 -4.84 -1.12 4.41
C GLY A 72 -5.29 -2.55 4.11
N TYR A 73 -4.36 -3.43 3.74
CA TYR A 73 -4.65 -4.85 3.50
C TYR A 73 -5.21 -5.54 4.75
N PHE A 74 -4.56 -5.39 5.91
CA PHE A 74 -5.00 -6.08 7.14
C PHE A 74 -6.28 -5.51 7.76
N LEU A 75 -6.59 -4.23 7.57
CA LEU A 75 -7.76 -3.59 8.18
C LEU A 75 -8.97 -3.53 7.24
N ILE A 76 -8.77 -3.22 5.95
CA ILE A 76 -9.86 -2.86 5.04
C ILE A 76 -10.33 -4.08 4.26
N THR A 77 -9.42 -4.96 3.82
CA THR A 77 -9.79 -6.17 3.10
C THR A 77 -10.74 -7.06 3.93
N PRO A 78 -10.50 -7.32 5.23
CA PRO A 78 -11.46 -8.07 6.04
C PRO A 78 -12.77 -7.33 6.28
N LEU A 79 -12.74 -6.00 6.31
CA LEU A 79 -13.91 -5.18 6.60
C LEU A 79 -14.88 -5.14 5.42
N VAL A 80 -14.38 -5.11 4.18
CA VAL A 80 -15.20 -4.78 3.00
C VAL A 80 -15.18 -5.88 1.92
N ILE A 81 -14.07 -6.58 1.73
CA ILE A 81 -13.85 -7.47 0.57
C ILE A 81 -13.96 -8.95 0.94
N HIS A 82 -13.65 -9.33 2.19
CA HIS A 82 -13.90 -10.70 2.59
C HIS A 82 -15.40 -11.00 2.54
N PRO A 83 -15.83 -12.16 2.01
CA PRO A 83 -17.23 -12.49 1.84
C PRO A 83 -17.91 -12.50 3.20
N ARG A 84 -18.52 -11.36 3.55
CA ARG A 84 -19.42 -11.26 4.69
C ARG A 84 -20.62 -12.11 4.33
N TYR A 85 -20.84 -13.18 5.09
CA TYR A 85 -22.00 -14.05 4.92
C TYR A 85 -22.06 -14.79 3.55
N GLY A 86 -20.91 -15.08 2.93
CA GLY A 86 -20.87 -15.92 1.72
C GLY A 86 -21.33 -15.24 0.43
N ARG A 87 -21.41 -13.90 0.41
CA ARG A 87 -21.66 -13.09 -0.78
C ARG A 87 -20.35 -12.59 -1.37
N ASP A 88 -20.20 -12.68 -2.69
CA ASP A 88 -19.09 -12.05 -3.40
C ASP A 88 -19.23 -10.53 -3.40
N PRO A 89 -18.12 -9.77 -3.29
CA PRO A 89 -18.16 -8.30 -3.30
C PRO A 89 -18.78 -7.77 -4.59
N ASP A 90 -19.71 -6.84 -4.47
CA ASP A 90 -20.22 -6.12 -5.65
C ASP A 90 -19.44 -4.83 -5.92
N THR A 91 -19.80 -4.12 -6.99
CA THR A 91 -19.15 -2.86 -7.39
C THR A 91 -19.23 -1.77 -6.31
N THR A 92 -20.28 -1.80 -5.49
CA THR A 92 -20.48 -0.85 -4.38
C THR A 92 -19.52 -1.17 -3.24
N ASP A 93 -19.37 -2.45 -2.89
CA ASP A 93 -18.39 -2.90 -1.89
C ASP A 93 -16.97 -2.50 -2.30
N VAL A 94 -16.60 -2.73 -3.57
CA VAL A 94 -15.28 -2.35 -4.11
C VAL A 94 -15.08 -0.83 -4.07
N SER A 95 -16.11 -0.06 -4.42
CA SER A 95 -16.04 1.42 -4.38
C SER A 95 -15.88 1.94 -2.94
N ILE A 96 -16.60 1.37 -1.98
CA ILE A 96 -16.46 1.69 -0.55
C ILE A 96 -15.05 1.33 -0.07
N ALA A 97 -14.55 0.15 -0.43
CA ALA A 97 -13.20 -0.29 -0.06
C ALA A 97 -12.14 0.68 -0.60
N PHE A 98 -12.29 1.16 -1.84
CA PHE A 98 -11.38 2.13 -2.44
C PHE A 98 -11.37 3.46 -1.68
N VAL A 99 -12.55 4.02 -1.38
CA VAL A 99 -12.68 5.28 -0.64
C VAL A 99 -12.10 5.16 0.76
N LEU A 100 -12.41 4.07 1.48
CA LEU A 100 -11.87 3.83 2.82
C LEU A 100 -10.34 3.65 2.78
N SER A 101 -9.82 2.96 1.77
CA SER A 101 -8.38 2.78 1.57
C SER A 101 -7.68 4.10 1.34
N PHE A 102 -8.24 4.98 0.52
CA PHE A 102 -7.69 6.32 0.31
C PHE A 102 -7.57 7.11 1.62
N PHE A 103 -8.62 7.16 2.43
CA PHE A 103 -8.57 7.87 3.72
C PHE A 103 -7.62 7.21 4.73
N ALA A 104 -7.57 5.89 4.77
CA ALA A 104 -6.63 5.17 5.61
C ALA A 104 -5.19 5.51 5.21
N THR A 105 -4.86 5.47 3.92
CA THR A 105 -3.55 5.86 3.39
C THR A 105 -3.17 7.26 3.84
N LEU A 106 -4.06 8.24 3.67
CA LEU A 106 -3.80 9.60 4.12
C LEU A 106 -3.49 9.69 5.62
N LEU A 107 -4.27 8.99 6.44
CA LEU A 107 -4.09 9.00 7.89
C LEU A 107 -2.79 8.32 8.33
N ILE A 108 -2.45 7.20 7.70
CA ILE A 108 -1.28 6.39 8.02
C ILE A 108 0.00 7.05 7.53
N GLU A 109 0.02 7.58 6.31
CA GLU A 109 1.23 8.15 5.70
C GLU A 109 1.60 9.52 6.25
N TYR A 110 0.62 10.33 6.63
CA TYR A 110 0.85 11.69 7.11
C TYR A 110 1.95 11.83 8.20
N PRO A 111 1.97 11.03 9.29
CA PRO A 111 3.06 11.10 10.27
C PRO A 111 4.43 10.83 9.65
N PHE A 112 4.53 9.87 8.73
CA PHE A 112 5.79 9.57 8.05
C PHE A 112 6.22 10.69 7.10
N PHE A 113 5.30 11.31 6.39
CA PHE A 113 5.60 12.47 5.53
C PHE A 113 6.17 13.64 6.35
N ARG A 114 5.62 13.91 7.53
CA ARG A 114 6.18 14.92 8.45
C ARG A 114 7.58 14.54 8.94
N LEU A 115 7.85 13.26 9.17
CA LEU A 115 9.16 12.74 9.55
C LEU A 115 10.17 12.75 8.38
N ALA A 116 9.68 12.58 7.15
CA ALA A 116 10.50 12.56 5.94
C ALA A 116 11.08 13.94 5.61
N LEU A 117 10.40 15.03 5.96
CA LEU A 117 10.89 16.38 5.71
C LEU A 117 12.23 16.66 6.41
N ARG A 118 13.18 17.19 5.64
CA ARG A 118 14.50 17.57 6.16
C ARG A 118 14.45 18.82 7.03
N LYS A 119 13.60 19.79 6.67
CA LYS A 119 13.41 21.06 7.38
C LYS A 119 12.22 20.96 8.33
N LYS A 120 12.42 21.29 9.61
CA LYS A 120 11.37 21.15 10.63
C LYS A 120 10.26 22.19 10.45
N GLU A 121 10.61 23.36 9.94
CA GLU A 121 9.72 24.50 9.71
C GLU A 121 8.63 24.16 8.66
N GLN A 122 8.95 23.25 7.74
CA GLN A 122 8.03 22.84 6.67
C GLN A 122 6.95 21.86 7.14
N ARG A 123 7.08 21.28 8.35
CA ARG A 123 6.19 20.22 8.85
C ARG A 123 4.76 20.66 9.13
N SER A 124 4.52 21.95 9.34
CA SER A 124 3.19 22.51 9.57
C SER A 124 2.45 22.83 8.27
N VAL A 125 3.18 23.08 7.19
CA VAL A 125 2.63 23.50 5.88
C VAL A 125 2.68 22.41 4.81
N VAL A 126 3.19 21.21 5.15
CA VAL A 126 3.31 20.06 4.23
C VAL A 126 1.96 19.46 3.83
N LEU A 127 0.88 19.79 4.54
CA LEU A 127 -0.43 19.16 4.37
C LEU A 127 -0.94 19.26 2.93
N GLY A 128 -0.94 20.45 2.33
CA GLY A 128 -1.37 20.64 0.93
C GLY A 128 -0.53 19.85 -0.08
N PRO A 129 0.82 19.99 -0.05
CA PRO A 129 1.72 19.18 -0.88
C PRO A 129 1.51 17.66 -0.73
N PHE A 130 1.34 17.19 0.50
CA PHE A 130 1.05 15.80 0.85
C PHE A 130 -0.25 15.32 0.20
N PHE A 131 -1.36 16.02 0.41
CA PHE A 131 -2.65 15.68 -0.19
C PHE A 131 -2.56 15.58 -1.71
N GLN A 132 -1.93 16.55 -2.37
CA GLN A 132 -1.82 16.51 -3.82
C GLN A 132 -0.93 15.36 -4.30
N ALA A 133 0.17 15.04 -3.61
CA ALA A 133 1.00 13.88 -3.96
C ALA A 133 0.18 12.58 -3.91
N ASN A 134 -0.50 12.36 -2.79
CA ASN A 134 -1.35 11.18 -2.56
C ASN A 134 -2.53 11.11 -3.54
N ILE A 135 -3.24 12.21 -3.80
CA ILE A 135 -4.33 12.25 -4.78
C ILE A 135 -3.82 11.87 -6.16
N THR A 136 -2.67 12.42 -6.56
CA THR A 136 -2.09 12.15 -7.89
C THR A 136 -1.76 10.67 -8.05
N THR A 137 -1.08 10.07 -7.06
CA THR A 137 -0.69 8.65 -7.12
C THR A 137 -1.89 7.71 -7.02
N ASN A 138 -2.87 8.01 -6.16
CA ASN A 138 -4.08 7.20 -6.04
C ASN A 138 -4.97 7.28 -7.28
N ILE A 139 -5.07 8.43 -7.96
CA ILE A 139 -5.77 8.54 -9.24
C ILE A 139 -5.08 7.66 -10.30
N VAL A 140 -3.76 7.72 -10.39
CA VAL A 140 -3.01 6.87 -11.34
C VAL A 140 -3.24 5.39 -11.03
N MET A 141 -3.21 5.01 -9.76
CA MET A 141 -3.49 3.64 -9.33
C MET A 141 -4.92 3.20 -9.67
N LEU A 142 -5.91 4.07 -9.48
CA LEU A 142 -7.30 3.80 -9.86
C LEU A 142 -7.43 3.60 -11.37
N LEU A 143 -6.81 4.45 -12.18
CA LEU A 143 -6.83 4.33 -13.64
C LEU A 143 -6.18 3.01 -14.09
N ILE A 144 -5.05 2.64 -13.48
CA ILE A 144 -4.41 1.34 -13.72
C ILE A 144 -5.39 0.21 -13.38
N TYR A 145 -6.02 0.25 -12.20
CA TYR A 145 -6.98 -0.77 -11.79
C TYR A 145 -8.13 -0.90 -12.80
N LEU A 146 -8.75 0.21 -13.19
CA LEU A 146 -9.84 0.22 -14.18
C LEU A 146 -9.42 -0.34 -15.55
N LEU A 147 -8.18 -0.14 -15.97
CA LEU A 147 -7.65 -0.71 -17.23
C LEU A 147 -7.46 -2.24 -17.16
N PHE A 148 -7.19 -2.79 -15.98
CA PHE A 148 -6.97 -4.23 -15.80
C PHE A 148 -8.23 -5.01 -15.40
N THR A 149 -9.24 -4.34 -14.87
CA THR A 149 -10.51 -4.97 -14.44
C THR A 149 -11.72 -4.62 -15.31
N GLY A 150 -11.57 -3.68 -16.24
CA GLY A 150 -12.60 -3.25 -17.19
C GLY A 150 -12.60 -4.01 -18.51
#